data_AF-A0A1I4PG12-F1
#
_entry.id   AF-A0A1I4PG12-F1
#
_cell.length_a   1.000
_cell.length_b   1.000
_cell.length_c   1.000
_cell.angle_alpha   90.00
_cell.angle_beta   90.00
_cell.angle_gamma   90.00
#
_symmetry.space_group_name_H-M   'P 1'
#
loop_
_entity.id
_entity.type
_entity.pdbx_description
1 polymer ?
#
loop_
_entity_poly.entity_id
_entity_poly.type
_entity_poly.pdbx_seq_one_letter_code
_entity_poly.pdbx_strand_id
1 'polypeptide(L)'
;MYRDFKTTLEIITAVLDDGGLTSDQLRTRFGGMPDRTFKRHMATARKHGAQMESCLEAGGRYVWICRNRRQVESRVRAWLVFERERTLVGESQLDLLHQSL
;
A
#
# COMPACT_ATOMS: atom_id res chain seq x y z
N MET A 1 3.87 6.65 -12.39
CA MET A 1 4.74 5.54 -11.91
C MET A 1 4.95 5.57 -10.39
N TYR A 2 5.24 6.72 -9.76
CA TYR A 2 5.44 6.82 -8.30
C TYR A 2 4.15 6.71 -7.44
N ARG A 3 3.03 7.29 -7.88
CA ARG A 3 1.73 7.17 -7.17
C ARG A 3 1.30 5.70 -7.01
N ASP A 4 1.48 4.88 -8.06
CA ASP A 4 1.13 3.45 -8.02
C ASP A 4 1.92 2.65 -6.97
N PHE A 5 3.18 3.01 -6.71
CA PHE A 5 3.99 2.31 -5.71
C PHE A 5 3.58 2.71 -4.29
N LYS A 6 3.33 4.00 -4.05
CA LYS A 6 2.77 4.48 -2.77
C LYS A 6 1.47 3.77 -2.42
N THR A 7 0.52 3.70 -3.36
CA THR A 7 -0.74 2.96 -3.15
C THR A 7 -0.50 1.48 -2.87
N THR A 8 0.53 0.87 -3.47
CA THR A 8 0.90 -0.52 -3.16
C THR A 8 1.36 -0.65 -1.71
N LEU A 9 2.20 0.26 -1.21
CA LEU A 9 2.65 0.27 0.18
C LEU A 9 1.48 0.49 1.15
N GLU A 10 0.55 1.39 0.82
CA GLU A 10 -0.64 1.64 1.62
C GLU A 10 -1.57 0.42 1.69
N ILE A 11 -1.74 -0.32 0.58
CA ILE A 11 -2.49 -1.58 0.57
C ILE A 11 -1.81 -2.63 1.47
N ILE A 12 -0.48 -2.76 1.40
CA ILE A 12 0.26 -3.69 2.27
C ILE A 12 0.03 -3.30 3.73
N THR A 13 0.21 -2.03 4.07
CA THR A 13 -0.03 -1.51 5.42
C THR A 13 -1.45 -1.77 5.89
N ALA A 14 -2.47 -1.60 5.04
CA ALA A 14 -3.86 -1.89 5.42
C ALA A 14 -4.05 -3.37 5.82
N VAL A 15 -3.46 -4.30 5.07
CA VAL A 15 -3.51 -5.75 5.38
C VAL A 15 -2.66 -6.10 6.61
N LEU A 16 -1.59 -5.35 6.87
CA LEU A 16 -0.83 -5.48 8.11
C LEU A 16 -1.67 -4.96 9.29
N ASP A 17 -2.16 -3.73 9.25
CA ASP A 17 -2.86 -3.15 10.40
C ASP A 17 -4.18 -3.88 10.71
N ASP A 18 -4.88 -4.38 9.70
CA ASP A 18 -6.15 -5.09 9.82
C ASP A 18 -6.13 -6.37 8.97
N GLY A 19 -5.85 -7.50 9.63
CA GLY A 19 -5.93 -8.82 9.00
C GLY A 19 -7.39 -9.23 8.83
N GLY A 20 -7.73 -9.88 7.71
CA GLY A 20 -9.11 -10.31 7.45
C GLY A 20 -9.88 -9.43 6.45
N LEU A 21 -9.21 -8.44 5.85
CA LEU A 21 -9.82 -7.62 4.81
C LEU A 21 -10.05 -8.39 3.51
N THR A 22 -11.27 -8.32 2.98
CA THR A 22 -11.61 -8.86 1.66
C THR A 22 -11.09 -7.96 0.53
N SER A 23 -11.04 -8.50 -0.69
CA SER A 23 -10.69 -7.72 -1.88
C SER A 23 -11.61 -6.50 -2.05
N ASP A 24 -12.92 -6.65 -1.80
CA ASP A 24 -13.88 -5.55 -2.00
C ASP A 24 -13.74 -4.46 -0.93
N GLN A 25 -13.45 -4.84 0.31
CA GLN A 25 -13.17 -3.87 1.38
C GLN A 25 -11.90 -3.06 1.07
N LEU A 26 -10.82 -3.72 0.64
CA LEU A 26 -9.59 -3.04 0.23
C LEU A 26 -9.85 -2.12 -0.96
N ARG A 27 -10.49 -2.61 -2.02
CA ARG A 27 -10.79 -1.81 -3.22
C ARG A 27 -11.64 -0.58 -2.91
N THR A 28 -12.63 -0.72 -2.04
CA THR A 28 -13.51 0.37 -1.60
C THR A 28 -12.72 1.42 -0.82
N ARG A 29 -11.85 0.98 0.11
CA ARG A 29 -10.99 1.86 0.92
C ARG A 29 -10.05 2.73 0.06
N PHE A 30 -9.65 2.25 -1.12
CA PHE A 30 -8.80 2.97 -2.07
C PHE A 30 -9.57 3.54 -3.26
N GLY A 31 -10.76 4.09 -3.03
CA GLY A 31 -11.52 4.86 -4.03
C GLY A 31 -12.25 4.01 -5.07
N GLY A 32 -12.72 2.81 -4.70
CA GLY A 32 -13.44 1.93 -5.62
C GLY A 32 -12.55 1.35 -6.71
N MET A 33 -11.30 1.01 -6.36
CA MET A 33 -10.29 0.55 -7.30
C MET A 33 -10.78 -0.62 -8.16
N PRO A 34 -10.56 -0.62 -9.50
CA PRO A 34 -10.88 -1.75 -10.36
C PRO A 34 -10.11 -3.02 -9.98
N ASP A 35 -10.74 -4.19 -10.11
CA ASP A 35 -10.13 -5.49 -9.76
C ASP A 35 -8.79 -5.73 -10.48
N ARG A 36 -8.70 -5.41 -11.78
CA ARG A 36 -7.45 -5.53 -12.55
C ARG A 36 -6.32 -4.69 -11.95
N THR A 37 -6.62 -3.47 -11.52
CA THR A 37 -5.65 -2.56 -10.90
C THR A 37 -5.24 -3.08 -9.53
N PHE A 38 -6.19 -3.56 -8.73
CA PHE A 38 -5.93 -4.17 -7.43
C PHE A 38 -5.02 -5.40 -7.53
N LYS A 39 -5.30 -6.32 -8.46
CA LYS A 39 -4.45 -7.48 -8.74
C LYS A 39 -3.04 -7.08 -9.15
N ARG A 40 -2.88 -5.99 -9.90
CA ARG A 40 -1.56 -5.42 -10.25
C ARG A 40 -0.82 -4.96 -9.00
N HIS A 41 -1.47 -4.25 -8.07
CA HIS A 41 -0.84 -3.86 -6.80
C HIS A 41 -0.44 -5.07 -5.96
N MET A 42 -1.27 -6.11 -5.89
CA MET A 42 -0.92 -7.36 -5.19
C MET A 42 0.29 -8.07 -5.82
N ALA A 43 0.38 -8.10 -7.15
CA ALA A 43 1.55 -8.63 -7.85
C ALA A 43 2.81 -7.79 -7.59
N THR A 44 2.68 -6.46 -7.61
CA THR A 44 3.78 -5.54 -7.25
C THR A 44 4.23 -5.76 -5.81
N ALA A 45 3.31 -5.86 -4.85
CA ALA A 45 3.63 -6.13 -3.45
C ALA A 45 4.47 -7.41 -3.30
N ARG A 46 4.09 -8.49 -3.99
CA ARG A 46 4.85 -9.75 -4.01
C ARG A 46 6.23 -9.60 -4.64
N LYS A 47 6.33 -8.88 -5.76
CA LYS A 47 7.61 -8.58 -6.43
C LYS A 47 8.58 -7.86 -5.47
N HIS A 48 8.06 -7.04 -4.56
CA HIS A 48 8.85 -6.31 -3.56
C HIS A 48 9.01 -7.05 -2.22
N GLY A 49 8.62 -8.33 -2.17
CA GLY A 49 8.87 -9.22 -1.05
C GLY A 49 7.76 -9.27 0.01
N ALA A 50 6.61 -8.62 -0.21
CA ALA A 50 5.44 -8.82 0.64
C ALA A 50 4.67 -10.07 0.21
N GLN A 51 4.65 -11.11 1.04
CA GLN A 51 3.98 -12.38 0.75
C GLN A 51 2.46 -12.25 0.94
N MET A 52 1.83 -11.50 0.04
CA MET A 52 0.39 -11.24 0.03
C MET A 52 -0.37 -12.46 -0.48
N GLU A 53 -1.23 -13.02 0.36
CA GLU A 53 -2.02 -14.22 0.04
C GLU A 53 -3.50 -14.00 0.33
N SER A 54 -4.34 -14.58 -0.52
CA SER A 54 -5.79 -14.66 -0.31
C SER A 54 -6.08 -16.03 0.33
N CYS A 55 -6.64 -16.03 1.53
CA CYS A 55 -6.95 -17.23 2.29
C CYS A 55 -8.45 -17.32 2.55
N LEU A 56 -8.98 -18.55 2.56
CA LEU A 56 -10.38 -18.80 2.92
C LEU A 56 -10.50 -18.81 4.45
N GLU A 57 -11.29 -17.89 4.99
CA GLU A 57 -11.67 -17.91 6.40
C GLU A 57 -12.74 -18.96 6.68
N ALA A 58 -12.88 -19.36 7.96
CA ALA A 58 -13.90 -20.30 8.42
C ALA A 58 -15.34 -19.90 8.05
N GLY A 59 -15.60 -18.61 7.84
CA GLY A 59 -16.89 -18.09 7.36
C GLY A 59 -17.10 -18.15 5.85
N GLY A 60 -16.22 -18.82 5.08
CA GLY A 60 -16.35 -18.96 3.63
C GLY A 60 -15.94 -17.73 2.82
N ARG A 61 -15.35 -16.71 3.46
CA ARG A 61 -14.90 -15.48 2.81
C ARG A 61 -13.40 -15.53 2.53
N TYR A 62 -13.00 -15.02 1.36
CA TYR A 62 -11.59 -14.85 1.04
C TYR A 62 -11.08 -13.52 1.59
N VAL A 63 -10.04 -13.61 2.41
CA VAL A 63 -9.40 -12.46 3.06
C VAL A 63 -7.92 -12.41 2.71
N TRP A 64 -7.35 -11.21 2.79
CA TRP A 64 -5.94 -11.00 2.53
C TRP A 64 -5.11 -11.06 3.82
N ILE A 65 -3.98 -11.74 3.73
CA ILE A 65 -2.95 -11.78 4.77
C ILE A 65 -1.57 -11.53 4.15
N CYS A 66 -0.64 -11.08 4.99
CA CYS A 66 0.78 -11.01 4.66
C CYS A 66 1.54 -12.05 5.50
N ARG A 67 2.03 -13.14 4.88
CA ARG A 67 2.67 -14.26 5.62
C ARG A 67 3.94 -13.85 6.35
N ASN A 68 4.78 -13.05 5.70
CA ASN A 68 6.02 -12.55 6.27
C ASN A 68 5.86 -11.18 6.95
N ARG A 69 4.73 -10.97 7.63
CA ARG A 69 4.35 -9.72 8.32
C ARG A 69 5.53 -9.05 9.03
N ARG A 70 6.19 -9.77 9.93
CA ARG A 70 7.28 -9.25 10.78
C ARG A 70 8.46 -8.69 9.97
N GLN A 71 8.77 -9.27 8.81
CA GLN A 71 9.88 -8.84 7.96
C GLN A 71 9.50 -7.64 7.08
N VAL A 72 8.22 -7.53 6.73
CA VAL A 72 7.69 -6.51 5.82
C VAL A 72 7.31 -5.24 6.57
N GLU A 73 6.78 -5.37 7.78
CA GLU A 73 6.21 -4.27 8.55
C GLU A 73 7.21 -3.12 8.79
N SER A 74 8.42 -3.43 9.28
CA SER A 74 9.45 -2.41 9.51
C SER A 74 9.87 -1.71 8.21
N ARG A 75 10.02 -2.47 7.13
CA ARG A 75 10.42 -1.95 5.82
C ARG A 75 9.33 -1.04 5.23
N VAL A 76 8.08 -1.50 5.20
CA VAL A 76 6.98 -0.74 4.61
C VAL A 76 6.72 0.54 5.39
N ARG A 77 6.77 0.50 6.73
CA ARG A 77 6.63 1.72 7.55
C ARG A 77 7.76 2.71 7.28
N ALA A 78 9.01 2.26 7.20
CA ALA A 78 10.14 3.13 6.85
C ALA A 78 9.96 3.77 5.47
N TRP A 79 9.57 2.99 4.45
CA TRP A 79 9.33 3.50 3.10
C TRP A 79 8.20 4.54 3.05
N LEU A 80 7.11 4.33 3.80
CA LEU A 80 6.02 5.31 3.87
C LEU A 80 6.44 6.62 4.56
N VAL A 81 7.29 6.55 5.59
CA VAL A 81 7.88 7.74 6.22
C VAL A 81 8.75 8.50 5.22
N PHE A 82 9.66 7.81 4.52
CA PHE A 82 10.49 8.44 3.49
C PHE A 82 9.65 9.07 2.37
N GLU A 83 8.59 8.41 1.90
CA GLU A 83 7.71 8.99 0.88
C GLU A 83 6.97 10.23 1.39
N ARG A 84 6.56 10.25 2.67
CA ARG A 84 5.94 11.42 3.28
C ARG A 84 6.92 12.58 3.38
N GLU A 85 8.14 12.33 3.86
CA GLU A 85 9.21 13.32 3.96
C GLU A 85 9.59 13.87 2.58
N ARG A 86 9.69 13.01 1.56
CA ARG A 86 9.96 13.41 0.19
C ARG A 86 8.85 14.29 -0.40
N THR A 87 7.59 14.00 -0.07
CA THR A 87 6.46 14.84 -0.48
C THR A 87 6.54 16.23 0.15
N LEU A 88 6.87 16.30 1.45
CA LEU A 88 7.01 17.55 2.19
C LEU A 88 8.19 18.41 1.69
N VAL A 89 9.32 17.79 1.37
CA VAL A 89 10.49 18.49 0.81
C VAL A 89 10.23 18.95 -0.64
N GLY A 90 9.52 18.14 -1.43
CA GLY A 90 9.16 18.48 -2.81
C GLY A 90 8.17 19.65 -2.91
N GLU A 91 7.20 19.73 -2.01
CA GLU A 91 6.30 20.89 -1.90
C GLU A 91 7.06 22.14 -1.42
N SER A 92 7.93 21.98 -0.41
CA SER A 92 8.75 23.09 0.12
C SER A 92 9.70 23.72 -0.91
N GLN A 93 10.32 22.94 -1.81
CA GLN A 93 11.21 23.51 -2.83
C GLN A 93 10.45 24.25 -3.94
N LEU A 94 9.24 23.80 -4.30
CA LEU A 94 8.38 24.50 -5.24
C LEU A 94 7.83 25.81 -4.64
N ASP A 95 7.42 25.79 -3.37
CA ASP A 95 6.99 27.00 -2.67
C ASP A 95 8.13 28.03 -2.48
N LEU A 96 9.35 27.56 -2.22
CA LEU A 96 10.54 28.44 -2.14
C LEU A 96 10.93 29.03 -3.50
N LEU A 97 10.73 28.30 -4.60
CA LEU A 97 10.94 28.83 -5.96
C LEU A 97 9.87 29.85 -6.35
N HIS A 98 8.61 29.63 -5.94
CA HIS A 98 7.49 30.53 -6.24
C HIS A 98 7.50 31.83 -5.43
N GLN A 99 8.24 31.92 -4.31
CA GLN A 99 8.43 33.17 -3.55
C GLN A 99 9.61 34.02 -4.04
N SER A 100 10.34 33.59 -5.07
CA SER A 100 11.51 34.30 -5.61
C SER A 100 11.27 34.98 -6.97
N LEU A 101 10.01 35.12 -7.38
CA LEU A 101 9.55 35.93 -8.53
C LEU A 101 8.69 37.10 -8.05
#